data_AF-A0A512NQQ8-F1
#
_entry.id   AF-A0A512NQQ8-F1
#
_cell.length_a   1.000
_cell.length_b   1.000
_cell.length_c   1.000
_cell.angle_alpha   90.00
_cell.angle_beta   90.00
_cell.angle_gamma   90.00
#
_symmetry.space_group_name_H-M   'P 1'
#
loop_
_entity.id
_entity.type
_entity.pdbx_description
1 polymer ?
#
loop_
_entity_poly.entity_id
_entity_poly.type
_entity_poly.pdbx_seq_one_letter_code
_entity_poly.pdbx_strand_id
1 'polypeptide(L)'
;MKFLIVFMLVTFVATGRLFAQIPAEWQSAAQAVIADLERDTPLAAKPWTGAELTQGWHLARAWRKHNNGNVEIILAEYLTFVALCRQGCAGNTIEGKGYIAVAEQVKTYKAQNGEAYALAKNAHAWLAALHDPTGAAAKNAAMWNKDLDMAAADFATSNLYALYWLLAQARPTPTEQANTFARFAIFVQGKAWIGTRCLDITKVASVIGAPPTIGRC
;
A
#
# COMPACT_ATOMS: atom_id res chain seq x y z
N MET A 1 5.76 44.29 34.03
CA MET A 1 6.73 43.31 33.48
C MET A 1 6.33 41.83 33.62
N LYS A 2 5.41 41.41 34.50
CA LYS A 2 4.96 40.00 34.59
C LYS A 2 3.95 39.58 33.50
N PHE A 3 3.10 40.49 33.01
CA PHE A 3 2.08 40.19 31.99
C PHE A 3 2.63 40.01 30.55
N LEU A 4 3.81 40.57 30.26
CA LEU A 4 4.44 40.48 28.93
C LEU A 4 5.14 39.12 28.70
N ILE A 5 5.59 38.47 29.78
CA ILE A 5 6.22 37.14 29.72
C ILE A 5 5.18 36.04 29.47
N VAL A 6 3.94 36.21 29.97
CA VAL A 6 2.85 35.24 29.78
C VAL A 6 2.40 35.20 28.31
N PHE A 7 2.35 36.33 27.61
CA PHE A 7 1.99 36.34 26.18
C PHE A 7 3.04 35.69 25.28
N MET A 8 4.33 35.80 25.63
CA MET A 8 5.42 35.19 24.85
C MET A 8 5.52 33.67 25.06
N LEU A 9 5.12 33.17 26.23
CA LEU A 9 5.00 31.73 26.51
C LEU A 9 3.79 31.09 25.82
N VAL A 10 2.67 31.82 25.67
CA VAL A 10 1.48 31.30 24.98
C VAL A 10 1.69 31.19 23.46
N THR A 11 2.54 32.01 22.85
CA THR A 11 2.87 31.90 21.42
C THR A 11 3.72 30.67 21.06
N PHE A 12 4.45 30.07 22.01
CA PHE A 12 5.21 28.83 21.76
C PHE A 12 4.41 27.55 22.02
N VAL A 13 3.26 27.63 22.71
CA VAL A 13 2.38 26.46 22.92
C VAL A 13 1.43 26.27 21.73
N ALA A 14 1.34 27.26 20.83
CA ALA A 14 0.52 27.24 19.62
C ALA A 14 1.33 26.89 18.35
N THR A 15 2.50 26.25 18.46
CA THR A 15 3.00 25.44 17.33
C THR A 15 2.09 24.24 17.21
N GLY A 16 0.95 24.46 16.53
CA GLY A 16 0.01 23.42 16.15
C GLY A 16 0.78 22.25 15.58
N ARG A 17 0.31 21.04 15.90
CA ARG A 17 0.83 19.78 15.34
C ARG A 17 1.16 20.02 13.86
N LEU A 18 2.45 20.05 13.52
CA LEU A 18 2.90 20.01 12.14
C LEU A 18 2.46 18.63 11.63
N PHE A 19 1.24 18.56 11.11
CA PHE A 19 0.78 17.39 10.37
C PHE A 19 1.70 17.30 9.17
N ALA A 20 2.52 16.26 9.12
CA ALA A 20 3.39 16.01 7.99
C ALA A 20 2.56 16.09 6.71
N GLN A 21 2.88 17.07 5.87
CA GLN A 21 2.20 17.31 4.61
C GLN A 21 2.47 16.13 3.67
N ILE A 22 1.46 15.74 2.90
CA ILE A 22 1.62 14.71 1.89
C ILE A 22 2.51 15.29 0.77
N PRO A 23 3.63 14.65 0.41
CA PRO A 23 4.43 15.10 -0.72
C PRO A 23 3.58 15.12 -2.01
N ALA A 24 3.72 16.16 -2.82
CA ALA A 24 2.86 16.37 -4.01
C ALA A 24 3.09 15.28 -5.06
N GLU A 25 4.33 14.81 -5.18
CA GLU A 25 4.74 13.72 -6.05
C GLU A 25 4.11 12.38 -5.63
N TRP A 26 3.85 12.18 -4.33
CA TRP A 26 3.15 10.98 -3.84
C TRP A 26 1.68 11.00 -4.26
N GLN A 27 1.00 12.14 -4.11
CA GLN A 27 -0.40 12.28 -4.55
C GLN A 27 -0.54 11.99 -6.05
N SER A 28 0.36 12.58 -6.84
CA SER A 28 0.41 12.36 -8.29
C SER A 28 0.69 10.90 -8.64
N ALA A 29 1.65 10.27 -7.95
CA ALA A 29 1.95 8.85 -8.09
C ALA A 29 0.75 7.96 -7.78
N ALA A 30 0.05 8.22 -6.67
CA ALA A 30 -1.15 7.48 -6.29
C ALA A 30 -2.25 7.60 -7.35
N GLN A 31 -2.51 8.80 -7.83
CA GLN A 31 -3.50 9.04 -8.88
C GLN A 31 -3.15 8.29 -10.17
N ALA A 32 -1.90 8.38 -10.64
CA ALA A 32 -1.48 7.72 -11.86
C ALA A 32 -1.51 6.19 -11.75
N VAL A 33 -0.86 5.64 -10.73
CA VAL A 33 -0.74 4.19 -10.56
C VAL A 33 -2.10 3.56 -10.31
N ILE A 34 -2.90 4.11 -9.38
CA ILE A 34 -4.18 3.51 -9.02
C ILE A 34 -5.19 3.68 -10.16
N ALA A 35 -5.20 4.80 -10.89
CA ALA A 35 -6.05 4.94 -12.07
C ALA A 35 -5.71 3.91 -13.16
N ASP A 36 -4.43 3.56 -13.36
CA ASP A 36 -4.05 2.55 -14.36
C ASP A 36 -4.47 1.13 -13.94
N LEU A 37 -4.37 0.83 -12.65
CA LEU A 37 -4.89 -0.41 -12.07
C LEU A 37 -6.43 -0.47 -12.18
N GLU A 38 -7.11 0.65 -11.98
CA GLU A 38 -8.58 0.75 -12.02
C GLU A 38 -9.15 0.82 -13.43
N ARG A 39 -8.35 1.13 -14.46
CA ARG A 39 -8.77 1.45 -15.85
C ARG A 39 -9.89 0.59 -16.41
N ASP A 40 -9.81 -0.72 -16.21
CA ASP A 40 -10.75 -1.70 -16.77
C ASP A 40 -11.83 -2.15 -15.76
N THR A 41 -12.09 -1.33 -14.74
CA THR A 41 -13.02 -1.63 -13.64
C THR A 41 -14.04 -0.51 -13.48
N PRO A 42 -15.20 -0.76 -12.85
CA PRO A 42 -16.16 0.29 -12.53
C PRO A 42 -15.59 1.44 -11.68
N LEU A 43 -14.50 1.20 -10.92
CA LEU A 43 -13.86 2.22 -10.11
C LEU A 43 -13.18 3.32 -10.95
N ALA A 44 -12.79 3.05 -12.20
CA ALA A 44 -12.19 4.07 -13.07
C ALA A 44 -13.12 5.26 -13.33
N ALA A 45 -14.44 5.03 -13.33
CA ALA A 45 -15.43 6.09 -13.54
C ALA A 45 -15.66 6.95 -12.28
N LYS A 46 -15.20 6.51 -11.09
CA LYS A 46 -15.36 7.23 -9.84
C LYS A 46 -14.39 8.41 -9.77
N PRO A 47 -14.87 9.66 -9.66
CA PRO A 47 -14.00 10.83 -9.64
C PRO A 47 -13.10 10.83 -8.39
N TRP A 48 -11.92 11.45 -8.52
CA TRP A 48 -11.06 11.72 -7.38
C TRP A 48 -11.61 12.88 -6.55
N THR A 49 -11.82 12.63 -5.26
CA THR A 49 -12.35 13.65 -4.32
C THR A 49 -11.24 14.27 -3.47
N GLY A 50 -10.05 13.66 -3.47
CA GLY A 50 -8.92 14.03 -2.61
C GLY A 50 -9.05 13.51 -1.17
N ALA A 51 -10.26 13.10 -0.74
CA ALA A 51 -10.47 12.49 0.57
C ALA A 51 -9.70 11.16 0.68
N GLU A 52 -9.70 10.34 -0.37
CA GLU A 52 -8.95 9.08 -0.41
C GLU A 52 -7.44 9.27 -0.24
N LEU A 53 -6.88 10.38 -0.74
CA LEU A 53 -5.45 10.70 -0.66
C LEU A 53 -5.09 11.05 0.78
N THR A 54 -5.92 11.87 1.41
CA THR A 54 -5.74 12.32 2.79
C THR A 54 -6.01 11.20 3.80
N GLN A 55 -7.09 10.45 3.62
CA GLN A 55 -7.43 9.32 4.49
C GLN A 55 -6.41 8.20 4.37
N GLY A 56 -5.98 7.86 3.14
CA GLY A 56 -4.91 6.89 2.91
C GLY A 56 -3.61 7.29 3.60
N TRP A 57 -3.22 8.57 3.53
CA TRP A 57 -2.07 9.10 4.27
C TRP A 57 -2.18 8.90 5.79
N HIS A 58 -3.31 9.29 6.37
CA HIS A 58 -3.53 9.17 7.81
C HIS A 58 -3.55 7.71 8.26
N LEU A 59 -4.22 6.85 7.49
CA LEU A 59 -4.30 5.43 7.78
C LEU A 59 -2.92 4.76 7.66
N ALA A 60 -2.13 5.09 6.64
CA ALA A 60 -0.76 4.61 6.50
C ALA A 60 0.12 4.97 7.71
N ARG A 61 0.04 6.21 8.18
CA ARG A 61 0.80 6.66 9.36
C ARG A 61 0.30 6.00 10.64
N ALA A 62 -1.01 5.82 10.79
CA ALA A 62 -1.60 5.11 11.92
C ALA A 62 -1.16 3.63 11.93
N TRP A 63 -1.18 2.99 10.77
CA TRP A 63 -0.68 1.64 10.54
C TRP A 63 0.80 1.51 10.92
N ARG A 64 1.65 2.41 10.42
CA ARG A 64 3.08 2.41 10.73
C ARG A 64 3.34 2.63 12.23
N LYS A 65 2.59 3.53 12.86
CA LYS A 65 2.71 3.82 14.29
C LYS A 65 2.35 2.60 15.13
N HIS A 66 1.28 1.91 14.77
CA HIS A 66 0.84 0.71 15.48
C HIS A 66 1.82 -0.45 15.32
N ASN A 67 2.37 -0.64 14.12
CA ASN A 67 3.23 -1.78 13.86
C ASN A 67 4.69 -1.53 14.30
N ASN A 68 5.24 -0.32 14.12
CA ASN A 68 6.66 -0.03 14.30
C ASN A 68 6.96 1.15 15.26
N GLY A 69 5.95 1.77 15.87
CA GLY A 69 6.12 2.97 16.70
C GLY A 69 6.48 4.27 15.95
N ASN A 70 6.93 4.18 14.69
CA ASN A 70 7.25 5.32 13.82
C ASN A 70 6.01 5.81 13.04
N VAL A 71 6.04 7.03 12.51
CA VAL A 71 5.02 7.61 11.61
C VAL A 71 5.56 7.93 10.22
N GLU A 72 6.87 7.77 9.99
CA GLU A 72 7.46 7.86 8.66
C GLU A 72 7.07 6.62 7.86
N ILE A 73 6.33 6.86 6.78
CA ILE A 73 5.85 5.84 5.88
C ILE A 73 6.69 5.82 4.61
N ILE A 74 6.61 4.72 3.85
CA ILE A 74 7.17 4.61 2.50
C ILE A 74 6.06 4.79 1.45
N LEU A 75 6.45 5.06 0.19
CA LEU A 75 5.50 5.24 -0.90
C LEU A 75 4.57 4.02 -1.06
N ALA A 76 5.08 2.79 -0.87
CA ALA A 76 4.28 1.58 -0.95
C ALA A 76 3.13 1.55 0.08
N GLU A 77 3.38 2.01 1.31
CA GLU A 77 2.33 2.13 2.34
C GLU A 77 1.30 3.17 1.90
N TYR A 78 1.76 4.32 1.42
CA TYR A 78 0.84 5.35 0.93
C TYR A 78 -0.06 4.84 -0.20
N LEU A 79 0.53 4.25 -1.25
CA LEU A 79 -0.22 3.69 -2.38
C LEU A 79 -1.23 2.62 -1.93
N THR A 80 -0.83 1.74 -1.01
CA THR A 80 -1.70 0.70 -0.45
C THR A 80 -2.93 1.30 0.20
N PHE A 81 -2.75 2.23 1.13
CA PHE A 81 -3.86 2.74 1.92
C PHE A 81 -4.73 3.71 1.13
N VAL A 82 -4.18 4.43 0.15
CA VAL A 82 -5.00 5.17 -0.83
C VAL A 82 -5.84 4.21 -1.66
N ALA A 83 -5.27 3.10 -2.17
CA ALA A 83 -6.01 2.12 -2.96
C ALA A 83 -7.14 1.44 -2.15
N LEU A 84 -6.90 1.15 -0.86
CA LEU A 84 -7.95 0.67 0.05
C LEU A 84 -9.03 1.74 0.26
N CYS A 85 -8.64 3.00 0.45
CA CYS A 85 -9.60 4.09 0.59
C CYS A 85 -10.39 4.38 -0.70
N ARG A 86 -9.81 4.10 -1.87
CA ARG A 86 -10.52 4.15 -3.15
C ARG A 86 -11.68 3.18 -3.22
N GLN A 87 -11.49 1.97 -2.69
CA GLN A 87 -12.51 0.93 -2.60
C GLN A 87 -13.58 1.25 -1.55
N GLY A 88 -13.24 2.05 -0.53
CA GLY A 88 -14.19 2.57 0.45
C GLY A 88 -13.73 2.34 1.88
N CYS A 89 -12.71 3.10 2.32
CA CYS A 89 -12.36 3.16 3.74
C CYS A 89 -13.25 4.19 4.45
N ALA A 90 -13.60 3.91 5.71
CA ALA A 90 -14.27 4.86 6.58
C ALA A 90 -13.39 5.10 7.81
N GLY A 91 -12.68 6.22 7.83
CA GLY A 91 -11.72 6.54 8.88
C GLY A 91 -10.61 5.49 8.99
N ASN A 92 -10.37 4.98 10.19
CA ASN A 92 -9.27 4.05 10.46
C ASN A 92 -9.66 2.58 10.20
N THR A 93 -10.28 2.29 9.05
CA THR A 93 -10.74 0.94 8.69
C THR A 93 -10.10 0.41 7.40
N ILE A 94 -9.93 -0.90 7.34
CA ILE A 94 -9.49 -1.67 6.18
C ILE A 94 -10.59 -2.69 5.89
N GLU A 95 -11.26 -2.55 4.75
CA GLU A 95 -12.41 -3.38 4.36
C GLU A 95 -13.49 -3.49 5.46
N GLY A 96 -13.83 -2.34 6.06
CA GLY A 96 -14.84 -2.28 7.13
C GLY A 96 -14.39 -2.78 8.49
N LYS A 97 -13.17 -3.35 8.61
CA LYS A 97 -12.58 -3.77 9.90
C LYS A 97 -11.66 -2.69 10.45
N GLY A 98 -11.62 -2.51 11.77
CA GLY A 98 -10.69 -1.57 12.40
C GLY A 98 -9.23 -1.92 12.10
N TYR A 99 -8.41 -0.93 11.74
CA TYR A 99 -7.04 -1.17 11.27
C TYR A 99 -6.14 -1.88 12.29
N ILE A 100 -6.35 -1.65 13.59
CA ILE A 100 -5.59 -2.33 14.66
C ILE A 100 -5.86 -3.83 14.63
N ALA A 101 -7.12 -4.23 14.50
CA ALA A 101 -7.47 -5.65 14.45
C ALA A 101 -6.88 -6.32 13.20
N VAL A 102 -6.89 -5.63 12.06
CA VAL A 102 -6.25 -6.12 10.83
C VAL A 102 -4.72 -6.20 10.98
N ALA A 103 -4.10 -5.24 11.65
CA ALA A 103 -2.66 -5.25 11.92
C ALA A 103 -2.27 -6.44 12.82
N GLU A 104 -3.05 -6.76 13.85
CA GLU A 104 -2.81 -7.94 14.68
C GLU A 104 -2.98 -9.24 13.88
N GLN A 105 -3.99 -9.32 13.00
CA GLN A 105 -4.13 -10.46 12.09
C GLN A 105 -2.89 -10.61 11.20
N VAL A 106 -2.36 -9.51 10.67
CA VAL A 106 -1.12 -9.52 9.87
C VAL A 106 0.08 -10.01 10.68
N LYS A 107 0.26 -9.56 11.92
CA LYS A 107 1.35 -10.04 12.79
C LYS A 107 1.24 -11.55 13.05
N THR A 108 0.05 -12.04 13.39
CA THR A 108 -0.19 -13.47 13.56
C THR A 108 0.08 -14.25 12.28
N TYR A 109 -0.39 -13.74 11.14
CA TYR A 109 -0.22 -14.37 9.84
C TYR A 109 1.25 -14.45 9.43
N LYS A 110 2.04 -13.41 9.71
CA LYS A 110 3.50 -13.41 9.54
C LYS A 110 4.18 -14.47 10.38
N ALA A 111 3.87 -14.53 11.68
CA ALA A 111 4.46 -15.51 12.58
C ALA A 111 4.16 -16.95 12.15
N GLN A 112 2.93 -17.22 11.69
CA GLN A 112 2.51 -18.54 11.19
C GLN A 112 3.22 -18.96 9.89
N ASN A 113 3.68 -17.99 9.10
CA ASN A 113 4.30 -18.23 7.79
C ASN A 113 5.82 -18.03 7.79
N GLY A 114 6.44 -17.94 8.96
CA GLY A 114 7.91 -17.89 9.12
C GLY A 114 8.53 -16.50 8.94
N GLU A 115 7.79 -15.45 9.29
CA GLU A 115 8.23 -14.04 9.21
C GLU A 115 8.57 -13.58 7.78
N ALA A 116 9.31 -12.48 7.61
CA ALA A 116 9.42 -11.75 6.35
C ALA A 116 9.81 -12.60 5.12
N TYR A 117 10.97 -13.25 5.15
CA TYR A 117 11.50 -13.96 3.97
C TYR A 117 10.70 -15.22 3.65
N ALA A 118 10.38 -16.04 4.66
CA ALA A 118 9.61 -17.26 4.44
C ALA A 118 8.16 -16.95 4.05
N LEU A 119 7.54 -15.90 4.60
CA LEU A 119 6.23 -15.42 4.16
C LEU A 119 6.25 -15.05 2.68
N ALA A 120 7.22 -14.26 2.23
CA ALA A 120 7.29 -13.85 0.82
C ALA A 120 7.42 -15.08 -0.10
N LYS A 121 8.32 -16.01 0.24
CA LYS A 121 8.46 -17.28 -0.48
C LYS A 121 7.16 -18.08 -0.52
N ASN A 122 6.49 -18.23 0.62
CA ASN A 122 5.24 -19.00 0.74
C ASN A 122 4.09 -18.34 -0.03
N ALA A 123 3.99 -17.01 0.02
CA ALA A 123 3.02 -16.25 -0.74
C ALA A 123 3.23 -16.41 -2.26
N HIS A 124 4.49 -16.42 -2.72
CA HIS A 124 4.79 -16.62 -4.14
C HIS A 124 4.48 -18.05 -4.59
N ALA A 125 4.80 -19.05 -3.75
CA ALA A 125 4.44 -20.44 -4.02
C ALA A 125 2.92 -20.61 -4.10
N TRP A 126 2.18 -20.01 -3.17
CA TRP A 126 0.71 -19.96 -3.21
C TRP A 126 0.19 -19.30 -4.48
N LEU A 127 0.73 -18.12 -4.84
CA LEU A 127 0.33 -17.39 -6.03
C LEU A 127 0.56 -18.20 -7.31
N ALA A 128 1.70 -18.91 -7.39
CA ALA A 128 2.03 -19.78 -8.51
C ALA A 128 1.05 -20.96 -8.67
N ALA A 129 0.45 -21.41 -7.56
CA ALA A 129 -0.50 -22.52 -7.53
C ALA A 129 -1.95 -22.10 -7.82
N LEU A 130 -2.26 -20.80 -7.80
CA LEU A 130 -3.61 -20.32 -8.09
C LEU A 130 -3.99 -20.55 -9.55
N HIS A 131 -5.21 -21.04 -9.77
CA HIS A 131 -5.79 -21.13 -11.10
C HIS A 131 -6.26 -19.74 -11.57
N ASP A 132 -5.37 -19.03 -12.26
CA ASP A 132 -5.65 -17.75 -12.92
C ASP A 132 -5.67 -17.94 -14.45
N PRO A 133 -6.86 -17.85 -15.09
CA PRO A 133 -7.01 -18.03 -16.54
C PRO A 133 -6.17 -17.06 -17.40
N THR A 134 -5.75 -15.93 -16.85
CA THR A 134 -4.92 -14.95 -17.57
C THR A 134 -3.43 -15.33 -17.57
N GLY A 135 -3.03 -16.25 -16.68
CA GLY A 135 -1.64 -16.63 -16.44
C GLY A 135 -0.82 -15.57 -15.71
N ALA A 136 -1.41 -14.47 -15.25
CA ALA A 136 -0.71 -13.39 -14.56
C ALA A 136 -0.11 -13.87 -13.23
N ALA A 137 -0.85 -14.68 -12.45
CA ALA A 137 -0.42 -15.20 -11.16
C ALA A 137 0.93 -15.94 -11.25
N ALA A 138 1.04 -16.92 -12.15
CA ALA A 138 2.26 -17.69 -12.35
C ALA A 138 3.43 -16.82 -12.87
N LYS A 139 3.15 -15.89 -13.79
CA LYS A 139 4.16 -14.93 -14.30
C LYS A 139 4.69 -14.02 -13.19
N ASN A 140 3.80 -13.52 -12.34
CA ASN A 140 4.14 -12.68 -11.20
C ASN A 140 4.95 -13.45 -10.17
N ALA A 141 4.51 -14.65 -9.78
CA ALA A 141 5.24 -15.48 -8.84
C ALA A 141 6.67 -15.78 -9.36
N ALA A 142 6.81 -16.13 -10.63
CA ALA A 142 8.11 -16.37 -11.25
C ALA A 142 8.98 -15.11 -11.33
N MET A 143 8.38 -13.94 -11.58
CA MET A 143 9.08 -12.64 -11.62
C MET A 143 9.60 -12.28 -10.23
N TRP A 144 8.72 -12.28 -9.23
CA TRP A 144 9.03 -11.80 -7.87
C TRP A 144 9.85 -12.79 -7.05
N ASN A 145 9.78 -14.09 -7.36
CA ASN A 145 10.61 -15.08 -6.68
C ASN A 145 12.11 -14.94 -7.00
N LYS A 146 12.49 -14.17 -8.03
CA LYS A 146 13.90 -13.88 -8.34
C LYS A 146 14.56 -12.94 -7.33
N ASP A 147 13.77 -12.06 -6.74
CA ASP A 147 14.23 -11.06 -5.78
C ASP A 147 13.22 -10.96 -4.64
N LEU A 148 13.36 -11.89 -3.69
CA LEU A 148 12.55 -11.92 -2.47
C LEU A 148 12.97 -10.83 -1.47
N ASP A 149 14.18 -10.28 -1.63
CA ASP A 149 14.73 -9.32 -0.69
C ASP A 149 13.91 -8.06 -0.67
N MET A 150 13.38 -7.59 -1.81
CA MET A 150 12.47 -6.44 -1.81
C MET A 150 11.22 -6.66 -0.95
N ALA A 151 10.54 -7.80 -1.08
CA ALA A 151 9.36 -8.10 -0.26
C ALA A 151 9.69 -8.31 1.23
N ALA A 152 10.92 -8.75 1.52
CA ALA A 152 11.40 -9.04 2.86
C ALA A 152 12.26 -7.92 3.48
N ALA A 153 12.53 -6.84 2.74
CA ALA A 153 13.65 -5.90 2.97
C ALA A 153 13.59 -5.26 4.35
N ASP A 154 12.39 -4.94 4.81
CA ASP A 154 12.17 -4.37 6.11
C ASP A 154 10.82 -4.76 6.72
N PHE A 155 10.61 -4.23 7.93
CA PHE A 155 9.38 -4.45 8.69
C PHE A 155 8.14 -3.86 8.00
N ALA A 156 8.25 -2.74 7.30
CA ALA A 156 7.13 -2.10 6.62
C ALA A 156 6.63 -2.95 5.45
N THR A 157 7.59 -3.35 4.62
CA THR A 157 7.37 -4.03 3.36
C THR A 157 6.85 -5.43 3.60
N SER A 158 7.43 -6.15 4.57
CA SER A 158 6.92 -7.47 4.96
C SER A 158 5.51 -7.43 5.57
N ASN A 159 5.15 -6.37 6.31
CA ASN A 159 3.78 -6.20 6.84
C ASN A 159 2.78 -5.90 5.72
N LEU A 160 3.15 -5.06 4.76
CA LEU A 160 2.34 -4.81 3.57
C LEU A 160 2.14 -6.11 2.79
N TYR A 161 3.20 -6.87 2.56
CA TYR A 161 3.10 -8.12 1.81
C TYR A 161 2.18 -9.14 2.48
N ALA A 162 2.27 -9.26 3.80
CA ALA A 162 1.34 -10.07 4.59
C ALA A 162 -0.10 -9.57 4.50
N LEU A 163 -0.32 -8.25 4.58
CA LEU A 163 -1.64 -7.64 4.39
C LEU A 163 -2.21 -7.98 3.02
N TYR A 164 -1.41 -7.90 1.96
CA TYR A 164 -1.86 -8.18 0.60
C TYR A 164 -2.29 -9.64 0.47
N TRP A 165 -1.52 -10.57 1.04
CA TRP A 165 -1.84 -11.98 1.00
C TRP A 165 -3.15 -12.26 1.76
N LEU A 166 -3.33 -11.67 2.94
CA LEU A 166 -4.56 -11.78 3.72
C LEU A 166 -5.78 -11.23 2.97
N LEU A 167 -5.67 -10.03 2.39
CA LEU A 167 -6.74 -9.41 1.60
C LEU A 167 -7.10 -10.23 0.36
N ALA A 168 -6.08 -10.82 -0.27
CA ALA A 168 -6.25 -11.68 -1.42
C ALA A 168 -7.00 -12.95 -1.03
N GLN A 169 -6.56 -13.68 0.00
CA GLN A 169 -7.22 -14.92 0.47
C GLN A 169 -8.68 -14.72 0.89
N ALA A 170 -9.08 -13.50 1.26
CA ALA A 170 -10.47 -13.18 1.55
C ALA A 170 -11.38 -13.09 0.31
N ARG A 171 -10.82 -13.10 -0.92
CA ARG A 171 -11.63 -13.12 -2.15
C ARG A 171 -12.21 -14.51 -2.41
N PRO A 172 -13.44 -14.60 -2.96
CA PRO A 172 -14.14 -15.87 -3.11
C PRO A 172 -13.60 -16.75 -4.24
N THR A 173 -12.97 -16.18 -5.27
CA THR A 173 -12.48 -16.96 -6.43
C THR A 173 -10.95 -16.86 -6.61
N PRO A 174 -10.26 -17.91 -7.09
CA PRO A 174 -8.82 -17.87 -7.35
C PRO A 174 -8.38 -16.71 -8.26
N THR A 175 -9.20 -16.36 -9.25
CA THR A 175 -8.93 -15.22 -10.15
C THR A 175 -8.96 -13.89 -9.40
N GLU A 176 -9.96 -13.68 -8.53
CA GLU A 176 -10.00 -12.47 -7.70
C GLU A 176 -8.88 -12.46 -6.67
N GLN A 177 -8.52 -13.61 -6.07
CA GLN A 177 -7.39 -13.73 -5.16
C GLN A 177 -6.09 -13.31 -5.85
N ALA A 178 -5.80 -13.86 -7.03
CA ALA A 178 -4.61 -13.52 -7.81
C ALA A 178 -4.58 -12.03 -8.20
N ASN A 179 -5.70 -11.51 -8.70
CA ASN A 179 -5.82 -10.11 -9.12
C ASN A 179 -5.66 -9.15 -7.92
N THR A 180 -6.30 -9.43 -6.79
CA THR A 180 -6.15 -8.62 -5.57
C THR A 180 -4.71 -8.63 -5.09
N PHE A 181 -4.09 -9.82 -5.01
CA PHE A 181 -2.69 -9.90 -4.58
C PHE A 181 -1.78 -9.09 -5.49
N ALA A 182 -1.90 -9.25 -6.81
CA ALA A 182 -1.03 -8.57 -7.77
C ALA A 182 -1.20 -7.05 -7.79
N ARG A 183 -2.46 -6.57 -7.67
CA ARG A 183 -2.76 -5.13 -7.63
C ARG A 183 -2.14 -4.40 -6.45
N PHE A 184 -1.96 -5.08 -5.32
CA PHE A 184 -1.29 -4.51 -4.16
C PHE A 184 0.22 -4.80 -4.15
N ALA A 185 0.63 -6.03 -4.50
CA ALA A 185 2.04 -6.43 -4.52
C ALA A 185 2.90 -5.56 -5.46
N ILE A 186 2.32 -5.02 -6.54
CA ILE A 186 3.01 -4.06 -7.43
C ILE A 186 3.56 -2.83 -6.68
N PHE A 187 2.93 -2.39 -5.59
CA PHE A 187 3.40 -1.23 -4.82
C PHE A 187 4.73 -1.48 -4.11
N VAL A 188 5.04 -2.75 -3.83
CA VAL A 188 6.30 -3.20 -3.25
C VAL A 188 7.26 -3.62 -4.37
N GLN A 189 6.80 -4.46 -5.29
CA GLN A 189 7.64 -5.10 -6.31
C GLN A 189 7.99 -4.18 -7.48
N GLY A 190 7.27 -3.08 -7.66
CA GLY A 190 7.45 -2.13 -8.75
C GLY A 190 7.00 -2.62 -10.12
N LYS A 191 6.86 -3.94 -10.34
CA LYS A 191 6.36 -4.52 -11.60
C LYS A 191 5.35 -5.61 -11.34
N ALA A 192 4.33 -5.71 -12.18
CA ALA A 192 3.33 -6.78 -12.08
C ALA A 192 2.61 -7.01 -13.41
N TRP A 193 2.23 -8.25 -13.65
CA TRP A 193 1.17 -8.62 -14.57
C TRP A 193 -0.19 -8.44 -13.90
N ILE A 194 -1.05 -7.59 -14.47
CA ILE A 194 -2.45 -7.38 -14.07
C ILE A 194 -3.32 -7.86 -15.23
N GLY A 195 -3.87 -9.06 -15.08
CA GLY A 195 -4.48 -9.78 -16.21
C GLY A 195 -3.46 -9.97 -17.34
N THR A 196 -3.77 -9.48 -18.54
CA THR A 196 -2.89 -9.61 -19.71
C THR A 196 -1.85 -8.49 -19.83
N ARG A 197 -1.87 -7.47 -18.97
CA ARG A 197 -0.99 -6.29 -19.05
C ARG A 197 0.17 -6.42 -18.07
N CYS A 198 1.39 -6.14 -18.52
CA CYS A 198 2.52 -5.95 -17.61
C CYS A 198 2.74 -4.45 -17.35
N LEU A 199 2.76 -4.07 -16.07
CA LEU A 199 2.95 -2.70 -15.60
C LEU A 199 4.29 -2.57 -14.89
N ASP A 200 4.98 -1.45 -15.11
CA ASP A 200 6.23 -1.08 -14.44
C ASP A 200 6.09 0.32 -13.83
N ILE A 201 6.05 0.39 -12.50
CA ILE A 201 5.95 1.62 -11.72
C ILE A 201 7.28 2.01 -11.06
N THR A 202 8.39 1.34 -11.38
CA THR A 202 9.71 1.64 -10.76
C THR A 202 10.15 3.09 -10.98
N LYS A 203 9.75 3.69 -12.10
CA LYS A 203 10.05 5.10 -12.41
C LYS A 203 9.17 6.08 -11.65
N VAL A 204 7.99 5.66 -11.16
CA VAL A 204 7.07 6.53 -10.40
C VAL A 204 7.70 7.02 -9.10
N ALA A 205 8.54 6.20 -8.46
CA ALA A 205 9.25 6.57 -7.24
C ALA A 205 10.47 7.49 -7.45
N SER A 206 10.84 7.78 -8.72
CA SER A 206 12.14 8.39 -9.05
C SER A 206 12.08 9.79 -9.68
N VAL A 207 10.89 10.28 -10.02
CA VAL A 207 10.75 11.51 -10.82
C VAL A 207 10.22 12.66 -9.97
N ILE A 208 11.12 13.54 -9.53
CA ILE A 208 10.78 14.82 -8.90
C ILE A 208 10.53 15.83 -10.02
N GLY A 209 9.34 16.45 -10.04
CA GLY A 209 9.04 17.59 -10.93
C GLY A 209 8.57 17.24 -12.35
N ALA A 210 8.26 15.98 -12.65
CA ALA A 210 7.56 15.60 -13.88
C ALA A 210 6.43 14.59 -13.60
N PRO A 211 5.44 14.45 -14.50
CA PRO A 211 4.34 13.52 -14.30
C PRO A 211 4.85 12.08 -14.13
N PRO A 212 4.28 11.30 -13.19
CA PRO A 212 4.68 9.91 -13.00
C PRO A 212 4.42 9.09 -14.25
N THR A 213 5.42 8.31 -14.68
CA THR A 213 5.34 7.47 -15.88
C THR A 213 5.17 6.00 -15.51
N ILE A 214 4.14 5.35 -16.06
CA ILE A 214 3.93 3.91 -15.94
C ILE A 214 4.46 3.26 -17.22
N GLY A 215 5.45 2.40 -17.07
CA GLY A 215 6.04 1.63 -18.15
C GLY A 215 5.32 0.30 -18.38
N ARG A 216 5.81 -0.43 -19.38
CA ARG A 216 5.54 -1.86 -19.55
C ARG A 216 6.79 -2.63 -19.18
N CYS A 217 6.60 -3.80 -18.57
CA CYS A 217 7.59 -4.86 -18.68
C CYS A 217 7.49 -5.49 -20.09
#